data_AF-A0A7S4J2Y5-F1
#
_entry.id   AF-A0A7S4J2Y5-F1
#
_cell.length_a   1.000
_cell.length_b   1.000
_cell.length_c   1.000
_cell.angle_alpha   90.00
_cell.angle_beta   90.00
_cell.angle_gamma   90.00
#
_symmetry.space_group_name_H-M   'P 1'
#
loop_
_entity.id
_entity.type
_entity.pdbx_description
1 polymer ?
#
loop_
_entity_poly.entity_id
_entity_poly.type
_entity_poly.pdbx_seq_one_letter_code
_entity_poly.pdbx_strand_id
1 'polypeptide(L)'
;QNDVFLEQQNMSYWKNTHLEFDYEKALRLAMDSDAGGRNRSKHFKYGKRALTFYNKGKAKDRKPWIQKDPRMCLTLKAWSLLFRIPPAVVLVYRHPLDSARSMHRVDDEISVNAALHMWRIYTTRSIQNSEGLCRVFVDNANVLSRPLEEVTRISNEAESR
;
A
#
# COMPACT_ATOMS: atom_id res chain seq x y z
N GLN A 1 -9.68 0.64 -4.88
CA GLN A 1 -9.97 -0.61 -4.12
C GLN A 1 -9.49 -0.52 -2.66
N ASN A 2 -8.34 0.09 -2.37
CA ASN A 2 -7.97 0.41 -0.99
C ASN A 2 -9.07 1.22 -0.27
N ASP A 3 -9.68 2.18 -0.97
CA ASP A 3 -10.85 2.92 -0.49
C ASP A 3 -11.99 2.02 -0.03
N VAL A 4 -12.32 0.97 -0.78
CA VAL A 4 -13.40 0.05 -0.40
C VAL A 4 -13.06 -0.67 0.90
N PHE A 5 -11.83 -1.16 1.05
CA PHE A 5 -11.41 -1.82 2.30
C PHE A 5 -11.50 -0.87 3.49
N LEU A 6 -11.22 0.41 3.28
CA LEU A 6 -11.32 1.45 4.30
C LEU A 6 -12.80 1.83 4.58
N GLU A 7 -13.60 2.14 3.55
CA GLU A 7 -15.01 2.52 3.63
C GLU A 7 -15.87 1.44 4.30
N GLN A 8 -15.65 0.16 3.97
CA GLN A 8 -16.38 -0.96 4.59
C GLN A 8 -16.13 -1.10 6.09
N GLN A 9 -15.07 -0.47 6.58
CA GLN A 9 -14.70 -0.43 7.98
C GLN A 9 -14.94 0.96 8.58
N ASN A 10 -15.64 1.86 7.87
CA ASN A 10 -15.89 3.24 8.28
C ASN A 10 -14.58 4.00 8.59
N MET A 11 -13.52 3.65 7.86
CA MET A 11 -12.21 4.27 7.99
C MET A 11 -12.23 5.58 7.22
N SER A 12 -11.81 6.64 7.89
CA SER A 12 -11.66 7.97 7.31
C SER A 12 -10.28 8.49 7.65
N TYR A 13 -9.68 9.12 6.66
CA TYR A 13 -8.45 9.88 6.85
C TYR A 13 -8.67 11.00 7.87
N TRP A 14 -9.74 11.78 7.67
CA TRP A 14 -10.10 12.96 8.47
C TRP A 14 -10.51 12.65 9.91
N LYS A 15 -11.01 11.43 10.17
CA LYS A 15 -11.43 11.02 11.53
C LYS A 15 -10.34 10.22 12.26
N ASN A 16 -9.15 10.07 11.69
CA ASN A 16 -8.07 9.21 12.21
C ASN A 16 -8.49 7.74 12.47
N THR A 17 -9.61 7.27 11.92
CA THR A 17 -10.09 5.90 12.18
C THR A 17 -9.28 4.86 11.41
N HIS A 18 -8.56 5.26 10.35
CA HIS A 18 -7.68 4.39 9.55
C HIS A 18 -6.57 3.66 10.34
N LEU A 19 -6.37 4.02 11.62
CA LEU A 19 -5.45 3.36 12.54
C LEU A 19 -5.90 1.96 12.98
N GLU A 20 -7.21 1.71 12.93
CA GLU A 20 -7.87 0.49 13.40
C GLU A 20 -8.18 -0.49 12.26
N PHE A 21 -7.48 -0.36 11.13
CA PHE A 21 -7.71 -1.21 9.97
C PHE A 21 -7.54 -2.69 10.33
N ASP A 22 -8.63 -3.46 10.21
CA ASP A 22 -8.66 -4.90 10.41
C ASP A 22 -8.50 -5.61 9.05
N TYR A 23 -7.33 -6.23 8.85
CA TYR A 23 -7.02 -6.93 7.60
C TYR A 23 -7.80 -8.23 7.46
N GLU A 24 -8.21 -8.88 8.55
CA GLU A 24 -8.97 -10.13 8.54
C GLU A 24 -10.42 -9.88 8.14
N LYS A 25 -11.01 -8.80 8.65
CA LYS A 25 -12.32 -8.33 8.19
C LYS A 25 -12.29 -7.95 6.70
N ALA A 26 -11.25 -7.24 6.26
CA ALA A 26 -11.07 -6.94 4.83
C ALA A 26 -10.95 -8.21 3.97
N LEU A 27 -10.20 -9.21 4.43
CA LEU A 27 -10.02 -10.48 3.74
C LEU A 27 -11.34 -11.25 3.63
N ARG A 28 -12.08 -11.41 4.75
CA ARG A 28 -13.41 -12.04 4.76
C ARG A 28 -14.35 -11.37 3.76
N LEU A 29 -14.43 -10.04 3.78
CA LEU A 29 -15.27 -9.30 2.83
C LEU A 29 -14.84 -9.47 1.36
N ALA A 30 -13.54 -9.62 1.10
CA ALA A 30 -13.05 -9.92 -0.24
C ALA A 30 -13.47 -11.33 -0.69
N MET A 31 -13.36 -12.33 0.19
CA MET A 31 -13.68 -13.74 -0.10
C MET A 31 -15.19 -14.02 -0.15
N ASP A 32 -15.97 -13.46 0.78
CA ASP A 32 -17.43 -13.63 0.84
C ASP A 32 -18.14 -13.05 -0.39
N SER A 33 -17.49 -12.11 -1.08
CA SER A 33 -17.99 -11.58 -2.35
C SER A 33 -18.07 -12.64 -3.47
N ASP A 34 -17.51 -13.84 -3.29
CA ASP A 34 -17.62 -15.00 -4.19
C ASP A 34 -18.75 -15.98 -3.80
N ALA A 35 -19.38 -15.85 -2.62
CA ALA A 35 -20.30 -16.86 -2.06
C ALA A 35 -21.80 -16.68 -2.42
N GLY A 36 -22.15 -15.93 -3.47
CA GLY A 36 -23.50 -15.94 -4.06
C GLY A 36 -24.65 -15.35 -3.22
N GLY A 37 -24.39 -14.71 -2.07
CA GLY A 37 -25.42 -14.09 -1.23
C GLY A 37 -26.07 -12.83 -1.84
N ARG A 38 -27.39 -12.68 -1.68
CA ARG A 38 -28.25 -11.66 -2.32
C ARG A 38 -27.92 -10.19 -2.00
N ASN A 39 -26.94 -9.89 -1.15
CA ASN A 39 -26.60 -8.51 -0.81
C ASN A 39 -25.08 -8.30 -0.67
N ARG A 40 -24.53 -7.53 -1.62
CA ARG A 40 -23.25 -6.77 -1.55
C ARG A 40 -21.92 -7.37 -2.09
N SER A 41 -21.94 -8.22 -3.13
CA SER A 41 -20.74 -8.50 -3.96
C SER A 41 -20.26 -7.33 -4.85
N LYS A 42 -20.96 -6.18 -4.87
CA LYS A 42 -20.59 -5.01 -5.70
C LYS A 42 -19.30 -4.30 -5.24
N HIS A 43 -18.90 -4.44 -3.98
CA HIS A 43 -17.85 -3.60 -3.38
C HIS A 43 -16.42 -4.06 -3.73
N PHE A 44 -16.17 -5.36 -3.97
CA PHE A 44 -14.81 -5.85 -4.33
C PHE A 44 -14.61 -6.10 -5.83
N LYS A 45 -15.52 -5.62 -6.70
CA LYS A 45 -15.47 -5.85 -8.16
C LYS A 45 -14.12 -5.47 -8.78
N TYR A 46 -13.60 -4.29 -8.45
CA TYR A 46 -12.31 -3.83 -8.98
C TYR A 46 -11.13 -4.59 -8.36
N GLY A 47 -11.27 -5.03 -7.11
CA GLY A 47 -10.31 -5.89 -6.44
C GLY A 47 -10.18 -7.24 -7.12
N LYS A 48 -11.28 -7.88 -7.50
CA LYS A 48 -11.25 -9.12 -8.30
C LYS A 48 -10.58 -8.93 -9.65
N ARG A 49 -10.86 -7.81 -10.34
CA ARG A 49 -10.17 -7.48 -11.60
C ARG A 49 -8.67 -7.29 -11.39
N ALA A 50 -8.28 -6.59 -10.31
CA ALA A 50 -6.90 -6.39 -9.95
C ALA A 50 -6.21 -7.73 -9.61
N LEU A 51 -6.83 -8.60 -8.81
CA LEU A 51 -6.32 -9.94 -8.52
C LEU A 51 -6.21 -10.79 -9.78
N THR A 52 -7.19 -10.73 -10.68
CA THR A 52 -7.08 -11.40 -11.99
C THR A 52 -5.86 -10.89 -12.74
N PHE A 53 -5.60 -9.58 -12.72
CA PHE A 53 -4.39 -9.02 -13.33
C PHE A 53 -3.13 -9.48 -12.60
N TYR A 54 -3.03 -9.37 -11.28
CA TYR A 54 -1.84 -9.69 -10.49
C TYR A 54 -1.51 -11.19 -10.48
N ASN A 55 -2.53 -12.05 -10.43
CA ASN A 55 -2.39 -13.50 -10.27
C ASN A 55 -2.41 -14.28 -11.60
N LYS A 56 -2.55 -13.62 -12.75
CA LYS A 56 -2.58 -14.29 -14.07
C LYS A 56 -1.19 -14.74 -14.52
N GLY A 57 -1.04 -16.07 -14.73
CA GLY A 57 -0.02 -16.70 -15.59
C GLY A 57 1.42 -16.68 -15.08
N LYS A 58 2.28 -17.57 -15.61
CA LYS A 58 3.66 -17.81 -15.15
C LYS A 58 4.50 -16.52 -15.20
N ALA A 59 5.24 -16.25 -14.11
CA ALA A 59 6.05 -15.05 -13.92
C ALA A 59 7.11 -14.78 -15.02
N LYS A 60 7.50 -15.80 -15.80
CA LYS A 60 8.57 -15.70 -16.81
C LYS A 60 8.23 -14.85 -18.04
N ASP A 61 6.96 -14.73 -18.42
CA ASP A 61 6.57 -14.02 -19.66
C ASP A 61 6.01 -12.62 -19.41
N ARG A 62 6.06 -12.13 -18.16
CA ARG A 62 5.50 -10.83 -17.79
C ARG A 62 6.58 -9.82 -17.42
N LYS A 63 6.44 -8.62 -17.99
CA LYS A 63 7.15 -7.44 -17.50
C LYS A 63 6.74 -7.17 -16.04
N PRO A 64 7.67 -6.75 -15.17
CA PRO A 64 7.33 -6.37 -13.82
C PRO A 64 6.30 -5.23 -13.83
N TRP A 65 5.41 -5.21 -12.86
CA TRP A 65 4.44 -4.15 -12.65
C TRP A 65 4.64 -3.54 -11.26
N ILE A 66 4.27 -2.27 -11.12
CA ILE A 66 4.38 -1.52 -9.87
C ILE A 66 3.02 -0.94 -9.54
N GLN A 67 2.57 -1.11 -8.31
CA GLN A 67 1.39 -0.45 -7.76
C GLN A 67 1.84 0.52 -6.67
N LYS A 68 1.49 1.80 -6.81
CA LYS A 68 1.74 2.83 -5.80
C LYS A 68 0.41 3.41 -5.33
N ASP A 69 0.15 3.32 -4.03
CA ASP A 69 -0.95 4.00 -3.34
C ASP A 69 -0.51 4.21 -1.87
N PRO A 70 -0.58 5.44 -1.32
CA PRO A 70 -0.14 5.73 0.05
C PRO A 70 -0.80 4.84 1.12
N ARG A 71 -2.03 4.39 0.88
CA ARG A 71 -2.81 3.58 1.84
C ARG A 71 -2.43 2.10 1.78
N MET A 72 -1.58 1.69 0.83
CA MET A 72 -1.07 0.32 0.79
C MET A 72 -0.34 -0.03 2.09
N CYS A 73 0.33 0.91 2.75
CA CYS A 73 0.96 0.61 4.04
C CYS A 73 -0.04 0.10 5.11
N LEU A 74 -1.33 0.44 4.98
CA LEU A 74 -2.40 -0.04 5.85
C LEU A 74 -3.00 -1.36 5.32
N THR A 75 -3.28 -1.42 4.02
CA THR A 75 -4.03 -2.53 3.42
C THR A 75 -3.15 -3.69 2.93
N LEU A 76 -1.82 -3.53 2.92
CA LEU A 76 -0.88 -4.50 2.33
C LEU A 76 -1.04 -5.89 2.92
N LYS A 77 -1.29 -6.02 4.23
CA LYS A 77 -1.44 -7.34 4.85
C LYS A 77 -2.60 -8.12 4.22
N ALA A 78 -3.77 -7.49 4.04
CA ALA A 78 -4.92 -8.11 3.37
C ALA A 78 -4.60 -8.48 1.91
N TRP A 79 -3.94 -7.58 1.17
CA TRP A 79 -3.55 -7.84 -0.21
C TRP A 79 -2.54 -8.96 -0.37
N SER A 80 -1.53 -9.01 0.51
CA SER A 80 -0.46 -10.01 0.47
C SER A 80 -1.00 -11.45 0.58
N LEU A 81 -2.09 -11.63 1.34
CA LEU A 81 -2.77 -12.92 1.49
C LEU A 81 -3.63 -13.31 0.27
N LEU A 82 -3.95 -12.35 -0.61
CA LEU A 82 -4.71 -12.57 -1.83
C LEU A 82 -3.81 -12.75 -3.08
N PHE A 83 -2.54 -12.35 -3.00
CA PHE A 83 -1.58 -12.53 -4.07
C PHE A 83 -1.05 -13.96 -4.13
N ARG A 84 -0.91 -14.51 -5.34
CA ARG A 84 -0.31 -15.84 -5.55
C ARG A 84 1.20 -15.86 -5.34
N ILE A 85 1.86 -14.73 -5.60
CA ILE A 85 3.30 -14.55 -5.47
C ILE A 85 3.54 -13.36 -4.53
N PRO A 86 4.35 -13.50 -3.48
CA PRO A 86 4.70 -12.40 -2.60
C PRO A 86 5.39 -11.26 -3.38
N PRO A 87 4.91 -10.00 -3.26
CA PRO A 87 5.55 -8.86 -3.90
C PRO A 87 6.82 -8.44 -3.12
N ALA A 88 7.73 -7.70 -3.77
CA ALA A 88 8.64 -6.83 -3.03
C ALA A 88 7.91 -5.54 -2.72
N VAL A 89 8.35 -4.94 -1.63
CA VAL A 89 7.85 -3.68 -1.13
C VAL A 89 8.99 -2.68 -1.20
N VAL A 90 8.79 -1.61 -1.97
CA VAL A 90 9.72 -0.48 -2.00
C VAL A 90 9.27 0.51 -0.94
N LEU A 91 10.10 0.68 0.10
CA LEU A 91 9.84 1.58 1.23
C LEU A 91 10.68 2.84 1.06
N VAL A 92 10.02 3.92 0.63
CA VAL A 92 10.67 5.22 0.45
C VAL A 92 10.67 5.99 1.75
N TYR A 93 11.87 6.20 2.30
CA TYR A 93 12.11 7.11 3.39
C TYR A 93 12.22 8.55 2.89
N ARG A 94 11.55 9.46 3.58
CA ARG A 94 11.73 10.90 3.47
C ARG A 94 11.68 11.48 4.87
N HIS A 95 12.50 12.48 5.14
CA HIS A 95 12.53 13.14 6.44
C HIS A 95 11.12 13.57 6.88
N PRO A 96 10.71 13.27 8.13
CA PRO A 96 9.34 13.49 8.61
C PRO A 96 8.88 14.93 8.44
N LEU A 97 9.75 15.90 8.76
CA LEU A 97 9.42 17.32 8.65
C LEU A 97 9.21 17.77 7.19
N ASP A 98 9.98 17.22 6.26
CA ASP A 98 9.83 17.55 4.84
C ASP A 98 8.54 16.98 4.26
N SER A 99 8.19 15.77 4.69
CA SER A 99 6.92 15.13 4.34
C SER A 99 5.73 15.93 4.91
N ALA A 100 5.81 16.32 6.19
CA ALA A 100 4.76 17.08 6.86
C ALA A 100 4.56 18.47 6.25
N ARG A 101 5.65 19.21 5.99
CA ARG A 101 5.60 20.50 5.29
C ARG A 101 5.07 20.36 3.87
N SER A 102 5.46 19.28 3.16
CA SER A 102 4.96 19.01 1.82
C SER A 102 3.45 18.78 1.82
N MET A 103 2.92 18.08 2.82
CA MET A 103 1.49 17.82 2.96
C MET A 103 0.73 19.10 3.29
N HIS A 104 1.21 19.87 4.27
CA HIS A 104 0.62 21.16 4.65
C HIS A 104 0.59 22.18 3.49
N ARG A 105 1.60 22.16 2.60
CA ARG A 105 1.59 23.01 1.40
C ARG A 105 0.54 22.61 0.36
N VAL A 106 0.16 21.33 0.32
CA VAL A 106 -0.85 20.82 -0.61
C VAL A 106 -2.25 21.04 -0.06
N ASP A 107 -2.40 20.96 1.26
CA ASP A 107 -3.64 21.12 1.99
C ASP A 107 -3.36 21.84 3.31
N ASP A 108 -3.74 23.11 3.37
CA ASP A 108 -3.47 23.98 4.51
C ASP A 108 -4.37 23.69 5.71
N GLU A 109 -5.45 22.93 5.54
CA GLU A 109 -6.28 22.41 6.64
C GLU A 109 -5.52 21.34 7.46
N ILE A 110 -4.53 20.68 6.85
CA ILE A 110 -3.69 19.70 7.54
C ILE A 110 -2.53 20.42 8.22
N SER A 111 -2.64 20.60 9.54
CA SER A 111 -1.53 21.14 10.35
C SER A 111 -0.27 20.27 10.24
N VAL A 112 0.91 20.90 10.36
CA VAL A 112 2.20 20.19 10.36
C VAL A 112 2.25 19.09 11.43
N ASN A 113 1.68 19.33 12.61
CA ASN A 113 1.61 18.35 13.70
C ASN A 113 0.76 17.13 13.31
N ALA A 114 -0.41 17.36 12.71
CA ALA A 114 -1.24 16.27 12.19
C ALA A 114 -0.51 15.48 11.11
N ALA A 115 0.17 16.17 10.18
CA ALA A 115 0.94 15.53 9.13
C ALA A 115 2.13 14.70 9.66
N LEU A 116 2.83 15.18 10.69
CA LEU A 116 3.88 14.42 11.38
C LEU A 116 3.33 13.16 12.03
N HIS A 117 2.18 13.27 12.70
CA HIS A 117 1.53 12.11 13.31
C HIS A 117 1.17 11.06 12.26
N MET A 118 0.57 11.49 11.14
CA MET A 118 0.25 10.60 10.02
C MET A 118 1.49 9.97 9.41
N TRP A 119 2.58 10.73 9.21
CA TRP A 119 3.85 10.17 8.73
C TRP A 119 4.35 9.03 9.63
N ARG A 120 4.32 9.23 10.96
CA ARG A 120 4.76 8.20 11.92
C ARG A 120 3.92 6.94 11.78
N ILE A 121 2.59 7.10 11.75
CA ILE A 121 1.65 5.99 11.60
C ILE A 121 1.92 5.22 10.31
N TYR A 122 1.94 5.90 9.17
CA TYR A 122 2.04 5.25 7.86
C TYR A 122 3.39 4.55 7.69
N THR A 123 4.47 5.17 8.21
CA THR A 123 5.80 4.56 8.22
C THR A 123 5.84 3.31 9.09
N THR A 124 5.35 3.38 10.33
CA THR A 124 5.27 2.21 11.23
C THR A 124 4.44 1.09 10.62
N ARG A 125 3.25 1.39 10.07
CA ARG A 125 2.38 0.40 9.43
C ARG A 125 3.02 -0.20 8.19
N SER A 126 3.76 0.60 7.41
CA SER A 126 4.49 0.08 6.24
C SER A 126 5.51 -0.98 6.64
N ILE A 127 6.25 -0.77 7.73
CA ILE A 127 7.24 -1.73 8.24
C ILE A 127 6.55 -2.99 8.80
N GLN A 128 5.52 -2.82 9.62
CA GLN A 128 4.76 -3.92 10.23
C GLN A 128 4.06 -4.80 9.18
N ASN A 129 3.31 -4.19 8.27
CA ASN A 129 2.48 -4.92 7.31
C ASN A 129 3.28 -5.51 6.14
N SER A 130 4.56 -5.14 5.99
CA SER A 130 5.49 -5.74 5.02
C SER A 130 6.44 -6.76 5.66
N GLU A 131 6.26 -7.09 6.94
CA GLU A 131 7.07 -8.11 7.60
C GLU A 131 6.96 -9.47 6.88
N GLY A 132 8.11 -10.11 6.68
CA GLY A 132 8.23 -11.37 5.92
C GLY A 132 8.26 -11.21 4.40
N LEU A 133 8.13 -10.00 3.85
CA LEU A 133 8.28 -9.72 2.42
C LEU A 133 9.70 -9.21 2.10
N CYS A 134 10.11 -9.34 0.84
CA CYS A 134 11.29 -8.64 0.33
C CYS A 134 11.06 -7.12 0.43
N ARG A 135 11.93 -6.41 1.15
CA ARG A 135 11.84 -4.96 1.37
C ARG A 135 13.07 -4.27 0.80
N VAL A 136 12.84 -3.32 -0.09
CA VAL A 136 13.88 -2.46 -0.66
C VAL A 136 13.72 -1.08 -0.04
N PHE A 137 14.68 -0.65 0.75
CA PHE A 137 14.67 0.68 1.36
C PHE A 137 15.28 1.71 0.42
N VAL A 138 14.65 2.88 0.34
CA VAL A 138 15.04 3.93 -0.60
C VAL A 138 15.03 5.27 0.12
N ASP A 139 16.16 5.99 0.06
CA ASP A 139 16.17 7.38 0.47
C ASP A 139 15.66 8.26 -0.67
N ASN A 140 14.61 9.03 -0.41
CA ASN A 140 14.06 9.99 -1.35
C ASN A 140 15.13 11.01 -1.83
N ALA A 141 16.09 11.38 -1.00
CA ALA A 141 17.17 12.29 -1.40
C ALA A 141 18.08 11.67 -2.49
N ASN A 142 18.33 10.36 -2.42
CA ASN A 142 19.11 9.67 -3.45
C ASN A 142 18.32 9.56 -4.76
N VAL A 143 17.01 9.30 -4.70
CA VAL A 143 16.17 9.26 -5.91
C VAL A 143 16.17 10.61 -6.64
N LEU A 144 16.17 11.72 -5.90
CA LEU A 144 16.19 13.06 -6.50
C LEU A 144 17.56 13.45 -7.06
N SER A 145 18.65 13.03 -6.40
CA SER A 145 20.01 13.40 -6.82
C SER A 145 20.59 12.48 -7.88
N ARG A 146 20.28 11.17 -7.83
CA ARG A 146 20.88 10.13 -8.67
C ARG A 146 19.79 9.12 -9.13
N PRO A 147 18.79 9.58 -9.91
CA PRO A 147 17.59 8.78 -10.21
C PRO A 147 17.89 7.49 -10.96
N LEU A 148 18.77 7.52 -11.97
CA LEU A 148 19.08 6.32 -12.76
C LEU A 148 19.81 5.26 -11.92
N GLU A 149 20.80 5.69 -11.13
CA GLU A 149 21.54 4.80 -10.22
C GLU A 149 20.62 4.15 -9.19
N GLU A 150 19.76 4.95 -8.54
CA GLU A 150 18.84 4.41 -7.53
C GLU A 150 17.78 3.49 -8.14
N VAL A 151 17.23 3.81 -9.31
CA VAL A 151 16.28 2.91 -9.98
C VAL A 151 16.94 1.59 -10.36
N THR A 152 18.18 1.61 -10.87
CA THR A 152 18.93 0.37 -11.16
C THR A 152 19.17 -0.43 -9.89
N ARG A 153 19.59 0.21 -8.80
CA ARG A 153 19.77 -0.48 -7.49
C ARG A 153 18.47 -1.11 -7.00
N ILE A 154 17.38 -0.35 -7.02
CA ILE A 154 16.05 -0.82 -6.60
C ILE A 154 15.60 -2.02 -7.43
N SER A 155 15.80 -1.97 -8.75
CA SER A 155 15.45 -3.09 -9.65
C SER A 155 16.24 -4.34 -9.29
N ASN A 156 17.56 -4.22 -9.14
CA ASN A 156 18.42 -5.36 -8.83
C ASN A 156 18.07 -6.01 -7.49
N GLU A 157 17.85 -5.20 -6.45
CA GLU A 157 17.49 -5.69 -5.10
C GLU A 157 16.07 -6.27 -5.06
N ALA A 158 15.15 -5.71 -5.85
CA ALA A 158 13.80 -6.24 -5.96
C ALA A 158 13.71 -7.53 -6.79
N GLU A 159 14.72 -7.84 -7.62
CA GLU A 159 14.78 -9.04 -8.45
C GLU A 159 15.57 -10.18 -7.80
N SER A 160 16.46 -9.88 -6.85
CA SER A 160 17.27 -10.88 -6.13
C SER A 160 16.50 -11.72 -5.10
N ARG A 161 15.20 -11.96 -5.32
CA ARG A 161 14.29 -12.70 -4.43
C ARG A 161 14.40 -14.21 -4.61
#